data_AF-A0AAV2KZN2-F1
#
_entry.id   AF-A0AAV2KZN2-F1
#
_cell.length_a   1.000
_cell.length_b   1.000
_cell.length_c   1.000
_cell.angle_alpha   90.00
_cell.angle_beta   90.00
_cell.angle_gamma   90.00
#
_symmetry.space_group_name_H-M   'P 1'
#
loop_
_entity.id
_entity.type
_entity.pdbx_description
1 polymer ?
#
loop_
_entity_poly.entity_id
_entity_poly.type
_entity_poly.pdbx_seq_one_letter_code
_entity_poly.pdbx_strand_id
1 'polypeptide(L)'
;MELPDNLRKRLEDFSRNVLFDPNRSINAVTKEYEPFLLNDKRVLSSLHLQMSLYFNACFFPFWWISEVVMLNLKYPFLPDYYKFILVTILIVMSCIEAIRLYLGYSGNLQEKVPELAGFWLLSILLQLPLILFQLFNEAILIQPLERGVHIVQCIFLLTQVFAGFIALQDLVRHTESQFHLRQFD
;
A
#
# COMPACT_ATOMS: atom_id res chain seq x y z
N MET A 1 -62.56 -28.24 35.23
CA MET A 1 -62.49 -29.19 34.11
C MET A 1 -61.03 -29.25 33.72
N GLU A 2 -60.32 -30.27 34.18
CA GLU A 2 -58.87 -30.39 33.96
C GLU A 2 -58.62 -30.73 32.49
N LEU A 3 -57.67 -30.02 31.87
CA LEU A 3 -57.30 -30.24 30.48
C LEU A 3 -56.64 -31.63 30.40
N PRO A 4 -57.08 -32.51 29.47
CA PRO A 4 -56.53 -33.85 29.39
C PRO A 4 -55.03 -33.79 29.06
N ASP A 5 -54.25 -34.65 29.71
CA ASP A 5 -52.78 -34.60 29.73
C ASP A 5 -52.13 -34.65 28.33
N ASN A 6 -52.84 -35.23 27.36
CA ASN A 6 -52.42 -35.31 25.97
C ASN A 6 -52.38 -33.93 25.28
N LEU A 7 -53.34 -33.05 25.58
CA LEU A 7 -53.40 -31.70 25.05
C LEU A 7 -52.36 -30.81 25.71
N ARG A 8 -52.13 -30.99 27.01
CA ARG A 8 -51.10 -30.27 27.75
C ARG A 8 -49.70 -30.55 27.20
N LYS A 9 -49.35 -31.82 26.98
CA LYS A 9 -48.05 -32.19 26.37
C LYS A 9 -47.89 -31.61 24.96
N ARG A 10 -48.94 -31.69 24.12
CA ARG A 10 -48.88 -31.13 22.76
C ARG A 10 -48.68 -29.62 22.74
N LEU A 11 -49.31 -28.90 23.67
CA LEU A 11 -49.13 -27.45 23.81
C LEU A 11 -47.73 -27.11 24.33
N GLU A 12 -47.18 -27.90 25.25
CA GLU A 12 -45.81 -27.73 25.73
C GLU A 12 -44.78 -28.00 24.62
N ASP A 13 -44.98 -29.05 23.81
CA ASP A 13 -44.11 -29.36 22.67
C ASP A 13 -44.20 -28.29 21.57
N PHE A 14 -45.40 -27.79 21.28
CA PHE A 14 -45.61 -26.70 20.33
C PHE A 14 -45.00 -25.40 20.85
N SER A 15 -45.17 -25.08 22.13
CA SER A 15 -44.56 -23.93 22.79
C SER A 15 -43.04 -24.00 22.74
N ARG A 16 -42.43 -25.16 22.98
CA ARG A 16 -40.97 -25.32 22.87
C ARG A 16 -40.49 -25.14 21.44
N ASN A 17 -41.17 -25.73 20.47
CA ASN A 17 -40.72 -25.67 19.08
C ASN A 17 -40.94 -24.29 18.44
N VAL A 18 -41.94 -23.52 18.88
CA VAL A 18 -42.23 -22.18 18.34
C VAL A 18 -41.46 -21.08 19.06
N LEU A 19 -41.28 -21.16 20.39
CA LEU A 19 -40.54 -20.15 21.16
C LEU A 19 -39.04 -20.41 21.22
N PHE A 20 -38.61 -21.67 21.13
CA PHE A 20 -37.21 -22.08 21.27
C PHE A 20 -36.75 -22.89 20.06
N ASP A 21 -37.00 -22.41 18.85
CA ASP A 21 -36.33 -22.95 17.65
C ASP A 21 -34.88 -22.46 17.65
N PRO A 22 -33.91 -23.29 18.11
CA PRO A 22 -32.52 -22.85 18.30
C PRO A 22 -31.89 -22.57 16.94
N ASN A 23 -32.35 -23.26 15.88
CA ASN A 23 -31.87 -23.04 14.53
C ASN A 23 -32.31 -21.69 13.98
N ARG A 24 -33.51 -21.21 14.34
CA ARG A 24 -33.95 -19.85 13.95
C ARG A 24 -33.18 -18.78 14.70
N SER A 25 -32.92 -18.96 16.00
CA SER A 25 -32.09 -18.03 16.76
C SER A 25 -30.63 -18.06 16.32
N ILE A 26 -30.03 -19.24 16.10
CA ILE A 26 -28.65 -19.37 15.62
C ILE A 26 -28.53 -18.77 14.22
N ASN A 27 -29.46 -19.05 13.29
CA ASN A 27 -29.41 -18.47 11.95
C ASN A 27 -29.68 -16.96 11.95
N ALA A 28 -30.51 -16.44 12.87
CA ALA A 28 -30.73 -15.00 13.02
C ALA A 28 -29.51 -14.30 13.66
N VAL A 29 -28.90 -14.92 14.67
CA VAL A 29 -27.67 -14.48 15.33
C VAL A 29 -26.50 -14.50 14.33
N THR A 30 -26.33 -15.57 13.55
CA THR A 30 -25.34 -15.64 12.46
C THR A 30 -25.63 -14.60 11.37
N LYS A 31 -26.90 -14.34 11.02
CA LYS A 31 -27.29 -13.27 10.08
C LYS A 31 -27.14 -11.85 10.63
N GLU A 32 -27.11 -11.67 11.95
CA GLU A 32 -26.85 -10.37 12.60
C GLU A 32 -25.34 -10.13 12.75
N TYR A 33 -24.55 -11.20 12.94
CA TYR A 33 -23.09 -11.13 12.93
C TYR A 33 -22.50 -11.05 11.51
N GLU A 34 -23.13 -11.62 10.50
CA GLU A 34 -22.76 -11.49 9.08
C GLU A 34 -22.56 -10.03 8.63
N PRO A 35 -23.52 -9.09 8.79
CA PRO A 35 -23.34 -7.70 8.42
C PRO A 35 -22.34 -6.98 9.32
N PHE A 36 -22.12 -7.42 10.56
CA PHE A 36 -21.12 -6.85 11.45
C PHE A 36 -19.69 -7.32 11.10
N LEU A 37 -19.52 -8.59 10.67
CA LEU A 37 -18.26 -9.13 10.13
C LEU A 37 -17.96 -8.62 8.72
N LEU A 38 -18.98 -8.43 7.86
CA LEU A 38 -18.83 -7.86 6.53
C LEU A 38 -18.48 -6.36 6.56
N ASN A 39 -18.87 -5.65 7.63
CA ASN A 39 -18.50 -4.25 7.85
C ASN A 39 -17.13 -4.11 8.54
N ASP A 40 -16.59 -5.21 9.10
CA ASP A 40 -15.19 -5.34 9.48
C ASP A 40 -14.33 -5.83 8.29
N LYS A 41 -14.66 -5.37 7.07
CA LYS A 41 -13.69 -5.26 5.99
C LYS A 41 -12.61 -4.31 6.47
N ARG A 42 -11.65 -4.84 7.24
CA ARG A 42 -10.45 -4.12 7.66
C ARG A 42 -9.90 -3.43 6.42
N VAL A 43 -9.92 -2.11 6.44
CA VAL A 43 -9.18 -1.32 5.47
C VAL A 43 -7.72 -1.73 5.65
N LEU A 44 -7.18 -2.49 4.70
CA LEU A 44 -5.81 -2.99 4.68
C LEU A 44 -4.84 -1.92 4.20
N SER A 45 -5.37 -0.78 3.74
CA SER A 45 -4.57 0.38 3.38
C SER A 45 -3.67 0.81 4.54
N SER A 46 -2.37 0.82 4.29
CA SER A 46 -1.38 1.23 5.27
C SER A 46 -1.34 2.76 5.38
N LEU A 47 -1.82 3.29 6.50
CA LEU A 47 -1.79 4.74 6.78
C LEU A 47 -0.36 5.29 6.74
N HIS A 48 0.60 4.55 7.30
CA HIS A 48 2.00 4.98 7.36
C HIS A 48 2.61 5.14 5.96
N LEU A 49 2.34 4.18 5.07
CA LEU A 49 2.75 4.25 3.67
C LEU A 49 2.11 5.47 2.98
N GLN A 50 0.82 5.74 3.22
CA GLN A 50 0.17 6.91 2.62
C GLN A 50 0.74 8.25 3.08
N MET A 51 1.00 8.40 4.38
CA MET A 51 1.59 9.63 4.89
C MET A 51 2.98 9.87 4.28
N SER A 52 3.80 8.82 4.17
CA SER A 52 5.11 8.91 3.56
C SER A 52 5.04 9.25 2.06
N LEU A 53 4.11 8.65 1.32
CA LEU A 53 3.89 8.96 -0.10
C LEU A 53 3.43 10.40 -0.32
N TYR A 54 2.54 10.90 0.54
CA TYR A 54 2.05 12.27 0.48
C TYR A 54 3.19 13.29 0.68
N PHE A 55 4.00 13.12 1.73
CA PHE A 55 5.12 14.02 1.96
C PHE A 55 6.17 13.94 0.86
N ASN A 56 6.43 12.76 0.30
CA ASN A 56 7.35 12.62 -0.82
C ASN A 56 6.79 13.32 -2.09
N ALA A 57 5.49 13.21 -2.36
CA ALA A 57 4.86 13.93 -3.48
C ALA A 57 4.98 15.45 -3.35
N CYS A 58 4.86 16.00 -2.13
CA CYS A 58 5.11 17.42 -1.88
C CYS A 58 6.60 17.79 -1.99
N PHE A 59 7.51 16.89 -1.61
CA PHE A 59 8.95 17.11 -1.67
C PHE A 59 9.51 17.03 -3.10
N PHE A 60 8.93 16.16 -3.94
CA PHE A 60 9.37 15.91 -5.32
C PHE A 60 9.62 17.16 -6.18
N PRO A 61 8.74 18.18 -6.25
CA PRO A 61 9.02 19.39 -7.01
C PRO A 61 10.24 20.16 -6.48
N PHE A 62 10.47 20.17 -5.17
CA PHE A 62 11.65 20.81 -4.57
C PHE A 62 12.93 20.04 -4.88
N TRP A 63 12.88 18.71 -4.81
CA TRP A 63 13.98 17.84 -5.24
C TRP A 63 14.34 18.11 -6.70
N TRP A 64 13.33 18.16 -7.60
CA TRP A 64 13.54 18.38 -9.03
C TRP A 64 14.16 19.75 -9.34
N ILE A 65 13.64 20.82 -8.74
CA ILE A 65 14.19 22.17 -8.90
C ILE A 65 15.63 22.22 -8.39
N SER A 66 15.90 21.66 -7.21
CA SER A 66 17.24 21.58 -6.66
C SER A 66 18.19 20.88 -7.63
N GLU A 67 17.81 19.71 -8.14
CA GLU A 67 18.63 18.92 -9.05
C GLU A 67 18.93 19.66 -10.36
N VAL A 68 17.93 20.33 -10.96
CA VAL A 68 18.12 21.14 -12.17
C VAL A 68 19.09 22.28 -11.91
N VAL A 69 18.94 23.01 -10.80
CA VAL A 69 19.82 24.13 -10.46
C VAL A 69 21.25 23.65 -10.21
N MET A 70 21.43 22.59 -9.41
CA MET A 70 22.75 22.02 -9.12
C MET A 70 23.43 21.49 -10.39
N LEU A 71 22.68 20.79 -11.25
CA LEU A 71 23.18 20.30 -12.54
C LEU A 71 23.66 21.45 -13.43
N ASN A 72 22.89 22.54 -13.54
CA ASN A 72 23.30 23.73 -14.29
C ASN A 72 24.61 24.33 -13.77
N LEU A 73 24.78 24.41 -12.44
CA LEU A 73 26.00 24.97 -11.83
C LEU A 73 27.24 24.12 -12.11
N LYS A 74 27.13 22.80 -12.08
CA LYS A 74 28.28 21.90 -12.35
C LYS A 74 28.47 21.56 -13.83
N TYR A 75 27.47 21.82 -14.68
CA TYR A 75 27.48 21.43 -16.09
C TYR A 75 28.77 21.81 -16.86
N PRO A 76 29.33 23.04 -16.70
CA PRO A 76 30.54 23.42 -17.43
C PRO A 76 31.81 22.66 -17.03
N PHE A 77 31.84 22.14 -15.79
CA PHE A 77 33.00 21.48 -15.20
C PHE A 77 32.99 19.95 -15.38
N LEU A 78 31.88 19.41 -15.89
CA LEU A 78 31.72 17.98 -16.08
C LEU A 78 32.31 17.51 -17.42
N PRO A 79 32.90 16.30 -17.47
CA PRO A 79 33.18 15.62 -18.72
C PRO A 79 31.90 15.38 -19.55
N ASP A 80 32.01 15.37 -20.88
CA ASP A 80 30.84 15.31 -21.77
C ASP A 80 29.98 14.06 -21.59
N TYR A 81 30.59 12.91 -21.29
CA TYR A 81 29.85 11.68 -21.01
C TYR A 81 29.00 11.80 -19.73
N TYR A 82 29.51 12.48 -18.69
CA TYR A 82 28.74 12.71 -17.46
C TYR A 82 27.58 13.68 -17.68
N LYS A 83 27.72 14.69 -18.55
CA LYS A 83 26.62 15.58 -18.91
C LYS A 83 25.43 14.79 -19.45
N PHE A 84 25.68 13.92 -20.42
CA PHE A 84 24.64 13.08 -21.02
C PHE A 84 24.01 12.11 -20.00
N ILE A 85 24.85 11.45 -19.20
CA ILE A 85 24.40 10.52 -18.17
C ILE A 85 23.50 11.23 -17.15
N LEU A 86 23.91 12.37 -16.61
CA LEU A 86 23.16 13.07 -15.56
C LEU A 86 21.84 13.66 -16.08
N VAL A 87 21.81 14.21 -17.29
CA VAL A 87 20.54 14.66 -17.91
C VAL A 87 19.59 13.48 -18.10
N THR A 88 20.10 12.34 -18.54
CA THR A 88 19.30 11.11 -18.69
C THR A 88 18.77 10.63 -17.35
N ILE A 89 19.62 10.59 -16.32
CA ILE A 89 19.22 10.22 -14.95
C ILE A 89 18.14 11.15 -14.42
N LEU A 90 18.29 12.47 -14.57
CA LEU A 90 17.28 13.44 -14.13
C LEU A 90 15.91 13.16 -14.76
N ILE A 91 15.85 12.95 -16.08
CA ILE A 91 14.60 12.67 -16.79
C ILE A 91 14.01 11.33 -16.33
N VAL A 92 14.83 10.27 -16.35
CA VAL A 92 14.41 8.91 -16.01
C VAL A 92 13.94 8.82 -14.56
N MET A 93 14.70 9.37 -13.61
CA MET A 93 14.31 9.47 -12.20
C MET A 93 13.01 10.24 -12.02
N SER A 94 12.81 11.34 -12.74
CA SER A 94 11.57 12.13 -12.64
C SER A 94 10.36 11.34 -13.11
N CYS A 95 10.48 10.64 -14.24
CA CYS A 95 9.41 9.80 -14.76
C CYS A 95 9.12 8.61 -13.84
N ILE A 96 10.16 7.92 -13.37
CA ILE A 96 10.02 6.79 -12.44
C ILE A 96 9.37 7.25 -11.15
N GLU A 97 9.84 8.34 -10.54
CA GLU A 97 9.30 8.85 -9.28
C GLU A 97 7.82 9.20 -9.41
N ALA A 98 7.41 9.86 -10.50
CA ALA A 98 5.99 10.18 -10.76
C ALA A 98 5.12 8.91 -10.88
N ILE A 99 5.55 7.94 -11.69
CA ILE A 99 4.83 6.67 -11.86
C ILE A 99 4.81 5.89 -10.53
N ARG A 100 5.94 5.84 -9.83
CA ARG A 100 6.09 5.15 -8.55
C ARG A 100 5.13 5.75 -7.53
N LEU A 101 5.13 7.07 -7.33
CA LEU A 101 4.21 7.74 -6.38
C LEU A 101 2.74 7.47 -6.73
N TYR A 102 2.37 7.50 -8.01
CA TYR A 102 1.02 7.15 -8.46
C TYR A 102 0.65 5.71 -8.11
N LEU A 103 1.51 4.75 -8.44
CA LEU A 103 1.28 3.33 -8.15
C LEU A 103 1.19 3.05 -6.65
N GLY A 104 2.05 3.69 -5.85
CA GLY A 104 2.02 3.55 -4.40
C GLY A 104 0.73 4.08 -3.80
N TYR A 105 0.30 5.27 -4.23
CA TYR A 105 -0.94 5.90 -3.78
C TYR A 105 -2.17 5.09 -4.18
N SER A 106 -2.27 4.72 -5.46
CA SER A 106 -3.38 3.96 -6.01
C SER A 106 -3.43 2.55 -5.44
N GLY A 107 -2.31 1.83 -5.45
CA GLY A 107 -2.21 0.44 -4.98
C GLY A 107 -2.52 0.30 -3.50
N ASN A 108 -2.07 1.23 -2.66
CA ASN A 108 -2.34 1.19 -1.23
C ASN A 108 -3.78 1.58 -0.87
N LEU A 109 -4.38 2.57 -1.53
CA LEU A 109 -5.77 2.97 -1.25
C LEU A 109 -6.82 2.03 -1.84
N GLN A 110 -6.56 1.54 -3.05
CA GLN A 110 -7.49 0.66 -3.77
C GLN A 110 -7.19 -0.81 -3.49
N GLU A 111 -6.23 -1.10 -2.61
CA GLU A 111 -5.85 -2.46 -2.20
C GLU A 111 -5.54 -3.34 -3.42
N LYS A 112 -4.80 -2.78 -4.39
CA LYS A 112 -4.45 -3.48 -5.62
C LYS A 112 -3.02 -4.00 -5.58
N VAL A 113 -2.91 -5.33 -5.53
CA VAL A 113 -1.65 -6.07 -5.50
C VAL A 113 -0.72 -5.70 -6.67
N PRO A 114 -1.16 -5.68 -7.95
CA PRO A 114 -0.22 -5.43 -9.05
C PRO A 114 0.35 -4.02 -9.02
N GLU A 115 -0.44 -3.00 -8.69
CA GLU A 115 0.03 -1.61 -8.56
C GLU A 115 1.03 -1.47 -7.41
N LEU A 116 0.74 -2.07 -6.25
CA LEU A 116 1.63 -2.00 -5.09
C LEU A 116 2.94 -2.80 -5.32
N ALA A 117 2.88 -3.93 -6.02
CA ALA A 117 4.05 -4.66 -6.47
C ALA A 117 4.89 -3.84 -7.46
N GLY A 118 4.25 -3.14 -8.40
CA GLY A 118 4.92 -2.23 -9.32
C GLY A 118 5.61 -1.07 -8.58
N PHE A 119 4.93 -0.45 -7.62
CA PHE A 119 5.52 0.54 -6.72
C PHE A 119 6.79 0.02 -6.03
N TRP A 120 6.71 -1.17 -5.43
CA TRP A 120 7.81 -1.77 -4.69
C TRP A 120 8.98 -2.14 -5.59
N LEU A 121 8.70 -2.70 -6.78
CA LEU A 121 9.70 -3.04 -7.79
C LEU A 121 10.43 -1.80 -8.30
N LEU A 122 9.71 -0.75 -8.69
CA LEU A 122 10.31 0.51 -9.15
C LEU A 122 11.19 1.13 -8.06
N SER A 123 10.78 1.02 -6.80
CA SER A 123 11.54 1.53 -5.65
C SER A 123 12.90 0.86 -5.50
N ILE A 124 12.95 -0.47 -5.52
CA ILE A 124 14.18 -1.23 -5.27
C ILE A 124 15.04 -1.36 -6.53
N LEU A 125 14.42 -1.64 -7.68
CA LEU A 125 15.16 -2.00 -8.89
C LEU A 125 15.66 -0.78 -9.65
N LEU A 126 14.90 0.31 -9.68
CA LEU A 126 15.25 1.49 -10.47
C LEU A 126 15.62 2.69 -9.60
N GLN A 127 14.77 3.08 -8.66
CA GLN A 127 15.00 4.30 -7.88
C GLN A 127 16.21 4.16 -6.95
N LEU A 128 16.34 3.03 -6.24
CA LEU A 128 17.41 2.83 -5.25
C LEU A 128 18.81 2.83 -5.90
N PRO A 129 19.09 2.10 -6.99
CA PRO A 129 20.42 2.14 -7.60
C PRO A 129 20.78 3.52 -8.16
N LEU A 130 19.81 4.23 -8.75
CA LEU A 130 20.03 5.56 -9.30
C LEU A 130 20.32 6.59 -8.20
N ILE A 131 19.60 6.54 -7.07
CA ILE A 131 19.89 7.46 -5.97
C ILE A 131 21.22 7.15 -5.28
N LEU A 132 21.58 5.87 -5.14
CA LEU A 132 22.89 5.47 -4.63
C LEU A 132 24.02 5.92 -5.56
N PHE A 133 23.83 5.82 -6.87
CA PHE A 133 24.78 6.35 -7.85
C PHE A 133 25.02 7.85 -7.65
N GLN A 134 23.96 8.64 -7.49
CA GLN A 134 24.08 10.09 -7.26
C GLN A 134 24.70 10.42 -5.89
N LEU A 135 24.45 9.61 -4.85
CA LEU A 135 24.97 9.84 -3.50
C LEU A 135 26.46 9.51 -3.34
N PHE A 136 26.96 8.50 -4.04
CA PHE A 136 28.28 7.92 -3.79
C PHE A 136 29.29 8.11 -4.92
N ASN A 137 28.85 8.44 -6.14
CA ASN A 137 29.78 8.65 -7.24
C ASN A 137 30.38 10.06 -7.20
N GLU A 138 31.44 10.26 -6.42
CA GLU A 138 32.12 11.57 -6.28
C GLU A 138 32.65 12.15 -7.61
N ALA A 139 32.78 11.34 -8.66
CA ALA A 139 33.19 11.81 -10.00
C ALA A 139 32.16 12.74 -10.66
N ILE A 140 30.91 12.80 -10.17
CA ILE A 140 29.88 13.72 -10.66
C ILE A 140 29.94 15.11 -9.99
N LEU A 141 30.99 15.39 -9.20
CA LEU A 141 31.19 16.65 -8.48
C LEU A 141 29.98 16.99 -7.59
N ILE A 142 29.66 16.11 -6.65
CA ILE A 142 28.45 16.17 -5.81
C ILE A 142 28.46 17.46 -4.99
N GLN A 143 27.42 18.28 -5.13
CA GLN A 143 27.27 19.51 -4.35
C GLN A 143 26.60 19.23 -2.98
N PRO A 144 26.85 20.05 -1.94
CA PRO A 144 26.26 19.80 -0.61
C PRO A 144 24.72 19.78 -0.60
N LEU A 145 24.09 20.67 -1.38
CA LEU A 145 22.62 20.70 -1.49
C LEU A 145 22.09 19.46 -2.21
N GLU A 146 22.70 19.06 -3.33
CA GLU A 146 22.41 17.82 -4.07
C GLU A 146 22.48 16.61 -3.14
N ARG A 147 23.57 16.47 -2.38
CA ARG A 147 23.72 15.39 -1.40
C ARG A 147 22.62 15.44 -0.34
N GLY A 148 22.29 16.63 0.17
CA GLY A 148 21.20 16.81 1.14
C GLY A 148 19.84 16.33 0.61
N VAL A 149 19.44 16.77 -0.59
CA VAL A 149 18.14 16.39 -1.17
C VAL A 149 18.08 14.90 -1.52
N HIS A 150 19.18 14.29 -1.98
CA HIS A 150 19.23 12.85 -2.22
C HIS A 150 19.19 12.03 -0.93
N ILE A 151 19.80 12.51 0.17
CA ILE A 151 19.68 11.84 1.48
C ILE A 151 18.21 11.82 1.92
N VAL A 152 17.52 12.96 1.84
CA VAL A 152 16.09 13.05 2.19
C VAL A 152 15.25 12.12 1.31
N GLN A 153 15.47 12.14 -0.01
CA GLN A 153 14.77 11.25 -0.94
C GLN A 153 15.07 9.77 -0.66
N CYS A 154 16.31 9.42 -0.29
CA CYS A 154 16.70 8.07 0.10
C CYS A 154 15.98 7.62 1.38
N ILE A 155 15.84 8.49 2.38
CA ILE A 155 15.09 8.19 3.60
C ILE A 155 13.61 7.91 3.30
N PHE A 156 12.98 8.72 2.45
CA PHE A 156 11.61 8.45 1.98
C PHE A 156 11.54 7.09 1.30
N LEU A 157 12.45 6.83 0.35
CA LEU A 157 12.49 5.58 -0.40
C LEU A 157 12.61 4.36 0.52
N LEU A 158 13.54 4.36 1.46
CA LEU A 158 13.75 3.24 2.40
C LEU A 158 12.54 3.02 3.30
N THR A 159 11.95 4.10 3.81
CA THR A 159 10.73 4.04 4.63
C THR A 159 9.57 3.42 3.84
N GLN A 160 9.39 3.84 2.59
CA GLN A 160 8.30 3.35 1.75
C GLN A 160 8.56 1.92 1.24
N VAL A 161 9.80 1.52 0.99
CA VAL A 161 10.15 0.12 0.66
C VAL A 161 9.78 -0.80 1.82
N PHE A 162 10.12 -0.42 3.05
CA PHE A 162 9.79 -1.20 4.23
C PHE A 162 8.27 -1.28 4.46
N ALA A 163 7.59 -0.13 4.49
CA ALA A 163 6.14 -0.09 4.70
C ALA A 163 5.36 -0.73 3.54
N GLY A 164 5.83 -0.56 2.31
CA GLY A 164 5.26 -1.15 1.10
C GLY A 164 5.41 -2.66 1.06
N PHE A 165 6.53 -3.21 1.55
CA PHE A 165 6.69 -4.66 1.68
C PHE A 165 5.65 -5.26 2.63
N ILE A 166 5.46 -4.65 3.80
CA ILE A 166 4.45 -5.09 4.78
C ILE A 166 3.06 -5.03 4.16
N ALA A 167 2.68 -3.89 3.57
CA ALA A 167 1.39 -3.71 2.93
C ALA A 167 1.14 -4.73 1.81
N LEU A 168 2.17 -5.04 1.01
CA LEU A 168 2.08 -6.04 -0.05
C LEU A 168 1.88 -7.45 0.51
N GLN A 169 2.63 -7.82 1.56
CA GLN A 169 2.50 -9.13 2.20
C GLN A 169 1.10 -9.33 2.78
N ASP A 170 0.56 -8.32 3.47
CA ASP A 170 -0.79 -8.38 4.02
C ASP A 170 -1.83 -8.51 2.91
N LEU A 171 -1.71 -7.71 1.86
CA LEU A 171 -2.66 -7.70 0.76
C LEU A 171 -2.69 -9.02 -0.03
N VAL A 172 -1.53 -9.66 -0.25
CA VAL A 172 -1.43 -10.97 -0.91
C VAL A 172 -2.13 -12.05 -0.08
N ARG A 173 -1.88 -12.09 1.24
CA ARG A 173 -2.53 -13.06 2.15
C ARG A 173 -4.04 -12.94 2.14
N HIS A 174 -4.56 -11.71 2.13
CA HIS A 174 -5.99 -11.46 2.05
C HIS A 174 -6.59 -11.90 0.71
N THR A 175 -5.88 -11.59 -0.38
CA THR A 175 -6.29 -11.99 -1.73
C THR A 175 -6.39 -13.51 -1.86
N GLU A 176 -5.41 -14.26 -1.34
CA GLU A 176 -5.44 -15.73 -1.34
C GLU A 176 -6.64 -16.28 -0.56
N SER A 177 -6.92 -15.74 0.63
CA SER A 177 -8.06 -16.19 1.46
C SER A 177 -9.42 -16.01 0.75
N GLN A 178 -9.59 -14.92 0.01
CA GLN A 178 -10.79 -14.63 -0.78
C GLN A 178 -10.94 -15.58 -1.96
N PHE A 179 -9.84 -15.92 -2.64
CA PHE A 179 -9.88 -16.85 -3.76
C PHE A 179 -10.22 -18.27 -3.33
N HIS A 180 -9.67 -18.74 -2.20
CA HIS A 180 -10.00 -20.06 -1.67
C HIS A 180 -11.47 -20.20 -1.30
N LEU A 181 -12.07 -19.19 -0.67
CA LEU A 181 -13.50 -19.23 -0.33
C LEU A 181 -14.40 -19.34 -1.57
N ARG A 182 -14.07 -18.64 -2.67
CA ARG A 182 -14.82 -18.70 -3.93
C ARG A 182 -14.68 -20.02 -4.70
N GLN A 183 -13.72 -20.88 -4.35
CA GLN A 183 -13.58 -22.20 -4.99
C GLN A 183 -14.49 -23.27 -4.37
N PHE A 184 -15.10 -22.98 -3.20
CA PHE A 184 -15.98 -23.91 -2.49
C PHE A 184 -17.48 -23.56 -2.58
N ASP A 185 -17.82 -22.44 -3.26
CA ASP A 185 -19.18 -22.09 -3.69
C ASP A 185 -19.42 -22.58 -5.13
#